data_AF-A0A1I3ESF8-F1
#
_entry.id   AF-A0A1I3ESF8-F1
#
_cell.length_a   1.000
_cell.length_b   1.000
_cell.length_c   1.000
_cell.angle_alpha   90.00
_cell.angle_beta   90.00
_cell.angle_gamma   90.00
#
_symmetry.space_group_name_H-M   'P 1'
#
loop_
_entity.id
_entity.type
_entity.pdbx_description
1 polymer ?
#
loop_
_entity_poly.entity_id
_entity_poly.type
_entity_poly.pdbx_seq_one_letter_code
_entity_poly.pdbx_strand_id
1 'polypeptide(L)'
;MFEDVTKALFVFLNHFPGGAYLGSLAALLIFIFLVTSADSGAFVLAMMTTNGSLNPPALHKLIWGSLVAIVAIGTLVSESVTVAKALAITGALPFSVILLLQIVGFLREIRKERRHRPAPLEVRGKVTRPASN
;
A
#
# COMPACT_ATOMS: atom_id res chain seq x y z
N MET A 1 -15.14 11.94 20.76
CA MET A 1 -13.93 11.20 21.19
C MET A 1 -12.90 11.04 20.08
N PHE A 2 -13.26 10.72 18.83
CA PHE A 2 -12.26 10.57 17.76
C PHE A 2 -12.00 11.81 16.87
N GLU A 3 -12.58 12.97 17.18
CA GLU A 3 -12.31 14.23 16.45
C GLU A 3 -11.05 14.95 16.98
N ASP A 4 -10.65 14.65 18.22
CA ASP A 4 -9.59 15.41 18.90
C ASP A 4 -8.19 14.84 18.71
N VAL A 5 -8.03 13.70 18.03
CA VAL A 5 -6.72 13.02 17.90
C VAL A 5 -5.70 13.90 17.17
N THR A 6 -6.12 14.54 16.08
CA THR A 6 -5.25 15.46 15.33
C THR A 6 -4.86 16.66 16.19
N LYS A 7 -5.81 17.23 16.95
CA LYS A 7 -5.53 18.35 17.86
C LYS A 7 -4.62 17.94 19.01
N ALA A 8 -4.79 16.74 19.55
CA ALA A 8 -3.99 16.21 20.66
C ALA A 8 -2.51 16.15 20.31
N LEU A 9 -2.15 15.75 19.08
CA LEU A 9 -0.76 15.75 18.62
C LEU A 9 -0.15 17.16 18.66
N PHE A 10 -0.83 18.17 18.11
CA PHE A 10 -0.31 19.54 18.08
C PHE A 10 -0.25 20.16 19.49
N VAL A 11 -1.23 19.87 20.35
CA VAL A 11 -1.21 20.30 21.77
C VAL A 11 -0.05 19.63 22.52
N PHE A 12 0.22 18.37 22.26
CA PHE A 12 1.35 17.65 22.83
C PHE A 12 2.69 18.22 22.37
N LEU A 13 2.85 18.53 21.08
CA LEU A 13 4.07 19.15 20.55
C LEU A 13 4.31 20.55 21.13
N ASN A 14 3.25 21.29 21.44
CA ASN A 14 3.32 22.59 22.10
C ASN A 14 3.83 22.53 23.55
N HIS A 15 3.88 21.36 24.20
CA HIS A 15 4.49 21.20 25.51
C HIS A 15 6.03 21.26 25.48
N PHE A 16 6.66 21.18 24.30
CA PHE A 16 8.12 21.24 24.16
C PHE A 16 8.62 22.67 23.90
N PRO A 17 9.84 23.02 24.36
CA PRO A 17 10.47 24.27 23.97
C PRO A 17 10.68 24.28 22.45
N GLY A 18 10.05 25.22 21.75
CA GLY A 18 10.03 25.26 20.28
C GLY A 18 8.87 24.50 19.61
N GLY A 19 7.78 24.23 20.34
CA GLY A 19 6.62 23.48 19.84
C GLY A 19 6.03 23.97 18.51
N ALA A 20 6.09 25.27 18.21
CA ALA A 20 5.64 25.82 16.92
C ALA A 20 6.46 25.29 15.72
N TYR A 21 7.78 25.11 15.90
CA TYR A 21 8.65 24.52 14.88
C TYR A 21 8.41 23.02 14.73
N LEU A 22 8.23 22.30 15.84
CA LEU A 22 7.85 20.88 15.80
C LEU A 22 6.49 20.68 15.12
N GLY A 23 5.52 21.56 15.37
CA GLY A 23 4.21 21.53 14.74
C GLY A 23 4.27 21.77 13.23
N SER A 24 5.04 22.75 12.77
CA SER A 24 5.20 23.00 11.34
C SER A 24 5.95 21.86 10.64
N LEU A 25 6.98 21.30 11.28
CA LEU A 25 7.69 20.13 10.77
C LEU A 25 6.77 18.90 10.70
N ALA A 26 5.95 18.66 11.72
CA ALA A 26 4.98 17.57 11.72
C ALA A 26 3.94 17.74 10.60
N ALA A 27 3.44 18.95 10.37
CA ALA A 27 2.53 19.23 9.27
C ALA A 27 3.16 18.94 7.90
N LEU A 28 4.42 19.34 7.70
CA LEU A 28 5.18 19.05 6.48
C LEU A 28 5.36 17.53 6.27
N LEU A 29 5.71 16.80 7.33
CA LEU A 29 5.86 15.34 7.28
C LEU A 29 4.53 14.65 6.93
N ILE A 30 3.43 15.05 7.57
CA ILE A 30 2.09 14.52 7.27
C ILE A 30 1.74 14.76 5.80
N PHE A 31 2.03 15.95 5.27
CA PHE A 31 1.79 16.28 3.87
C PHE A 31 2.58 15.37 2.92
N ILE A 32 3.89 15.20 3.14
CA ILE A 32 4.75 14.34 2.32
C ILE A 32 4.27 12.88 2.38
N PHE A 33 4.01 12.36 3.58
CA PHE A 33 3.49 10.99 3.75
C PHE A 33 2.16 10.79 3.03
N LEU A 34 1.27 11.78 3.06
CA LEU A 34 -0.01 11.73 2.36
C LEU A 34 0.19 11.65 0.85
N VAL A 35 1.05 12.50 0.28
CA VAL A 35 1.34 12.53 -1.17
C VAL A 35 1.97 11.20 -1.64
N THR A 36 2.99 10.71 -0.93
CA THR A 36 3.65 9.45 -1.29
C THR A 36 2.72 8.24 -1.15
N SER A 37 1.87 8.22 -0.12
CA SER A 37 0.87 7.16 0.06
C SER A 37 -0.21 7.20 -1.03
N ALA A 38 -0.68 8.39 -1.41
CA ALA A 38 -1.67 8.56 -2.46
C ALA A 38 -1.14 8.12 -3.83
N ASP A 39 0.10 8.50 -4.16
CA ASP A 39 0.76 8.09 -5.41
C ASP A 39 0.89 6.56 -5.52
N SER A 40 1.38 5.93 -4.44
CA SER A 40 1.51 4.46 -4.38
C SER A 40 0.15 3.76 -4.50
N GLY A 41 -0.89 4.30 -3.87
CA GLY A 41 -2.26 3.76 -3.94
C GLY A 41 -2.85 3.85 -5.35
N ALA A 42 -2.75 5.02 -5.99
CA ALA A 42 -3.21 5.21 -7.37
C ALA A 42 -2.46 4.31 -8.36
N PHE A 43 -1.17 4.08 -8.12
CA PHE A 43 -0.36 3.15 -8.91
C PHE A 43 -0.85 1.70 -8.81
N VAL A 44 -1.11 1.20 -7.59
CA VAL A 44 -1.61 -0.17 -7.38
C VAL A 44 -2.99 -0.35 -8.00
N LEU A 45 -3.90 0.62 -7.85
CA LEU A 45 -5.23 0.58 -8.48
C LEU A 45 -5.11 0.55 -10.01
N ALA A 46 -4.26 1.40 -10.58
CA ALA A 46 -4.01 1.43 -12.01
C ALA A 46 -3.44 0.10 -12.52
N MET A 47 -2.52 -0.52 -11.79
CA MET A 47 -1.98 -1.85 -12.10
C MET A 47 -3.06 -2.93 -12.08
N MET A 48 -3.93 -2.95 -11.07
CA MET A 48 -5.02 -3.91 -10.99
C MET A 48 -6.03 -3.76 -12.14
N THR A 49 -6.30 -2.53 -12.59
CA THR A 49 -7.19 -2.29 -13.76
C THR A 49 -6.56 -2.54 -15.12
N THR A 50 -5.25 -2.75 -15.20
CA THR A 50 -4.51 -2.94 -16.45
C THR A 50 -3.96 -4.36 -16.58
N ASN A 51 -4.72 -5.36 -16.11
CA ASN A 51 -4.32 -6.78 -16.10
C ASN A 51 -2.97 -7.04 -15.41
N GLY A 52 -2.61 -6.25 -14.40
CA GLY A 52 -1.35 -6.42 -13.68
C GLY A 52 -0.13 -5.83 -14.40
N SER A 53 -0.31 -4.89 -15.32
CA SER A 53 0.82 -4.21 -15.97
C SER A 53 1.72 -3.51 -14.95
N LEU A 54 3.01 -3.85 -14.97
CA LEU A 54 4.04 -3.23 -14.12
C LEU A 54 4.26 -1.74 -14.43
N ASN A 55 3.84 -1.29 -15.62
CA ASN A 55 3.84 0.11 -16.02
C ASN A 55 2.44 0.51 -16.54
N PRO A 56 1.49 0.80 -15.64
CA PRO A 56 0.16 1.22 -16.06
C PRO A 56 0.22 2.61 -16.72
N PRO A 57 -0.57 2.87 -17.78
CA PRO A 57 -0.62 4.16 -18.46
C PRO A 57 -0.98 5.29 -17.48
N ALA A 58 -0.36 6.46 -17.66
CA ALA A 58 -0.59 7.63 -16.78
C ALA A 58 -2.08 8.01 -16.64
N LEU A 59 -2.86 7.78 -17.70
CA LEU A 59 -4.30 8.05 -17.71
C LEU A 59 -5.06 7.23 -16.66
N HIS A 60 -4.70 5.96 -16.43
CA HIS A 60 -5.34 5.14 -15.40
C HIS A 60 -4.98 5.62 -13.99
N LYS A 61 -3.73 6.06 -13.78
CA LYS A 61 -3.30 6.66 -12.50
C LYS A 61 -4.08 7.93 -12.19
N LEU A 62 -4.30 8.79 -13.20
CA LEU A 62 -5.07 10.03 -13.06
C LEU A 62 -6.56 9.77 -12.81
N ILE A 63 -7.17 8.78 -13.45
CA ILE A 63 -8.57 8.40 -13.19
C ILE A 63 -8.72 7.97 -11.72
N TRP A 64 -7.89 7.04 -11.26
CA TRP A 64 -7.99 6.56 -9.88
C TRP A 64 -7.63 7.63 -8.85
N GLY A 65 -6.60 8.44 -9.11
CA GLY A 65 -6.23 9.57 -8.26
C GLY A 65 -7.35 10.61 -8.15
N SER A 66 -7.99 10.96 -9.27
CA SER A 66 -9.11 11.93 -9.26
C SER A 66 -10.34 11.38 -8.54
N LEU A 67 -10.65 10.09 -8.68
CA LEU A 67 -11.76 9.46 -7.98
C LEU A 67 -11.55 9.46 -6.46
N VAL A 68 -10.32 9.18 -5.98
CA VAL A 68 -9.98 9.29 -4.56
C VAL A 68 -10.10 10.74 -4.07
N ALA A 69 -9.65 11.72 -4.86
CA ALA A 69 -9.78 13.14 -4.52
C ALA A 69 -11.26 13.58 -4.40
N ILE A 70 -12.13 13.10 -5.29
CA ILE A 70 -13.58 13.38 -5.23
C ILE A 70 -14.19 12.81 -3.94
N VAL A 71 -13.85 11.57 -3.58
CA VAL A 71 -14.32 10.97 -2.32
C VAL A 71 -13.81 11.76 -1.12
N ALA A 72 -12.55 12.18 -1.13
CA ALA A 72 -11.97 13.00 -0.07
C ALA A 72 -12.71 14.34 0.07
N ILE A 73 -12.96 15.06 -1.04
CA ILE A 73 -13.73 16.32 -1.04
C ILE A 73 -15.15 16.08 -0.52
N GLY A 74 -15.82 14.99 -0.94
CA GLY A 74 -17.15 14.65 -0.44
C GLY A 74 -17.19 14.48 1.08
N THR A 75 -16.15 13.89 1.67
CA THR A 75 -16.04 13.77 3.13
C THR A 75 -15.71 15.09 3.82
N LEU A 76 -14.94 15.98 3.19
CA LEU A 76 -14.66 17.32 3.71
C LEU A 76 -15.94 18.17 3.78
N VAL A 77 -16.78 18.11 2.74
CA VAL A 77 -18.07 18.82 2.69
C VAL A 77 -19.04 18.32 3.75
N SER A 78 -18.97 17.03 4.10
CA SER A 78 -19.81 16.46 5.16
C SER A 78 -19.43 16.94 6.57
N GLU A 79 -18.27 17.62 6.72
CA GLU A 79 -17.68 18.06 7.99
C GLU A 79 -17.58 16.94 9.06
N SER A 80 -17.75 15.68 8.66
CA SER A 80 -17.96 14.56 9.56
C SER A 80 -16.88 13.51 9.37
N VAL A 81 -15.98 13.45 10.36
CA VAL A 81 -14.96 12.40 10.43
C VAL A 81 -15.60 11.00 10.54
N THR A 82 -16.83 10.93 11.05
CA THR A 82 -17.60 9.69 11.16
C THR A 82 -17.92 9.09 9.80
N VAL A 83 -18.24 9.92 8.79
CA VAL A 83 -18.53 9.45 7.42
C VAL A 83 -17.30 8.84 6.78
N ALA A 84 -16.15 9.53 6.87
CA ALA A 84 -14.88 9.01 6.36
C ALA A 84 -14.50 7.65 7.01
N LYS A 85 -14.73 7.51 8.32
CA LYS A 85 -14.50 6.25 9.04
C LYS A 85 -15.47 5.14 8.61
N ALA A 86 -16.74 5.46 8.44
CA ALA A 86 -17.73 4.49 8.00
C ALA A 86 -17.41 3.94 6.60
N LEU A 87 -17.01 4.82 5.68
CA LEU A 87 -16.54 4.42 4.33
C LEU A 87 -15.31 3.51 4.41
N ALA A 88 -14.32 3.88 5.23
CA ALA A 88 -13.12 3.09 5.42
C ALA A 88 -13.42 1.69 5.99
N ILE A 89 -14.23 1.59 7.05
CA ILE A 89 -14.60 0.31 7.68
C ILE A 89 -15.38 -0.57 6.71
N THR A 90 -16.37 0.01 6.01
CA THR A 90 -17.23 -0.73 5.07
C THR A 90 -16.43 -1.31 3.91
N GLY A 91 -15.41 -0.60 3.41
CA GLY A 91 -14.49 -1.13 2.39
C GLY A 91 -13.47 -2.12 2.94
N ALA A 92 -12.94 -1.88 4.14
CA ALA A 92 -11.88 -2.71 4.72
C ALA A 92 -12.38 -4.09 5.19
N LEU A 93 -13.62 -4.19 5.68
CA LEU A 93 -14.21 -5.45 6.16
C LEU A 93 -14.22 -6.57 5.10
N PRO A 94 -14.82 -6.40 3.90
CA PRO A 94 -14.81 -7.43 2.88
C PRO A 94 -13.39 -7.70 2.34
N PHE A 95 -12.55 -6.66 2.21
CA PHE A 95 -11.17 -6.84 1.76
C PHE A 95 -10.33 -7.65 2.75
N SER A 96 -10.58 -7.52 4.06
CA SER A 96 -9.92 -8.33 5.09
C SER A 96 -10.20 -9.83 4.93
N VAL A 97 -11.41 -10.21 4.53
CA VAL A 97 -11.74 -11.60 4.20
C VAL A 97 -10.89 -12.11 3.03
N ILE A 98 -10.72 -11.29 1.99
CA ILE A 98 -9.88 -11.64 0.83
C ILE A 98 -8.42 -11.82 1.25
N LEU A 99 -7.89 -10.93 2.09
CA LEU A 99 -6.52 -11.05 2.61
C LEU A 99 -6.32 -12.34 3.43
N LEU A 100 -7.29 -12.75 4.24
CA LEU A 100 -7.23 -14.02 4.96
C LEU A 100 -7.18 -15.22 3.99
N LEU A 101 -7.99 -15.20 2.93
CA LEU A 101 -7.95 -16.23 1.90
C LEU A 101 -6.59 -16.25 1.18
N GLN A 102 -6.01 -15.08 0.90
CA GLN A 102 -4.69 -14.96 0.28
C GLN A 102 -3.59 -15.54 1.18
N ILE A 103 -3.63 -15.29 2.49
CA ILE A 103 -2.69 -15.88 3.46
C ILE A 103 -2.79 -17.40 3.47
N VAL A 104 -4.01 -17.95 3.48
CA VAL A 104 -4.22 -19.41 3.44
C VAL A 104 -3.70 -20.00 2.13
N GLY A 105 -3.96 -19.34 1.00
CA GLY A 105 -3.44 -19.76 -0.32
C GLY A 105 -1.91 -19.75 -0.37
N PHE A 106 -1.29 -18.67 0.11
CA PHE A 106 0.16 -18.52 0.19
C PHE A 106 0.80 -19.60 1.07
N LEU A 107 0.24 -19.87 2.26
CA LEU A 107 0.72 -20.92 3.15
C LEU A 107 0.57 -22.32 2.55
N ARG A 108 -0.51 -22.58 1.80
CA ARG A 108 -0.68 -23.84 1.06
C ARG A 108 0.42 -23.99 0.01
N GLU A 109 0.75 -22.93 -0.72
CA GLU A 109 1.73 -23.01 -1.80
C GLU A 109 3.15 -23.17 -1.30
N ILE A 110 3.54 -22.45 -0.24
CA ILE A 110 4.81 -22.71 0.45
C ILE A 110 4.92 -24.17 0.93
N ARG A 111 3.83 -24.76 1.45
CA ARG A 111 3.82 -26.15 1.90
C ARG A 111 3.95 -27.15 0.74
N LYS A 112 3.37 -26.86 -0.42
CA LYS A 112 3.55 -27.68 -1.63
C LYS A 112 4.99 -27.62 -2.14
N GLU A 113 5.58 -26.43 -2.17
CA GLU A 113 6.97 -26.24 -2.63
C GLU A 113 7.97 -26.96 -1.71
N ARG A 114 7.77 -26.93 -0.39
CA ARG A 114 8.58 -27.74 0.55
C ARG A 114 8.46 -29.26 0.32
N ARG A 115 7.34 -29.73 -0.23
CA ARG A 115 7.14 -31.15 -0.59
C ARG A 115 7.79 -31.51 -1.92
N HIS A 116 7.87 -30.57 -2.86
CA HIS A 116 8.61 -30.70 -4.12
C HIS A 116 10.02 -30.14 -3.98
N ARG A 117 10.87 -30.83 -3.22
CA ARG A 117 12.31 -30.58 -3.26
C ARG A 117 12.85 -31.29 -4.52
N PRO A 118 13.27 -30.58 -5.58
CA PRO A 118 13.84 -31.25 -6.74
C PRO A 118 15.08 -32.03 -6.29
N ALA A 119 15.20 -33.28 -6.73
CA ALA A 119 16.40 -34.09 -6.54
C ALA A 119 17.63 -33.24 -6.96
N PRO A 120 18.75 -33.31 -6.25
CA PRO A 120 19.94 -32.54 -6.60
C PRO A 120 20.21 -32.74 -8.09
N LEU A 121 20.18 -31.63 -8.85
CA LEU A 121 20.54 -31.68 -10.26
C LEU A 121 21.96 -32.21 -10.30
N GLU A 122 22.10 -33.48 -10.68
CA GLU A 122 23.38 -34.06 -11.02
C GLU A 122 23.90 -33.20 -12.17
N VAL A 123 24.85 -32.33 -11.84
CA VAL A 123 25.53 -31.44 -12.76
C VAL A 123 26.19 -32.36 -13.77
N ARG A 124 25.46 -32.65 -14.85
CA ARG A 124 25.90 -33.44 -15.99
C ARG A 124 27.06 -32.66 -16.59
N GLY A 125 28.25 -32.98 -16.09
CA GLY A 125 29.52 -32.58 -16.68
C GLY A 125 29.56 -33.07 -18.11
N LYS A 126 29.09 -32.23 -19.03
CA LYS A 126 29.59 -32.20 -20.39
C LYS A 126 30.38 -30.91 -20.54
N VAL A 127 31.50 -30.86 -19.81
CA VAL A 127 32.66 -30.10 -20.25
C VAL A 127 33.21 -30.88 -21.44
N THR A 128 32.75 -30.52 -22.63
CA THR A 128 33.34 -30.98 -23.89
C THR A 128 34.78 -30.50 -23.94
N ARG A 129 35.73 -31.41 -23.73
CA ARG A 129 37.17 -31.26 -23.99
C ARG A 129 37.51 -31.92 -25.35
N PRO A 130 38.66 -31.57 -25.96
CA PRO A 130 38.78 -30.95 -27.27
C PRO A 130 39.04 -31.95 -28.41
N ALA A 131 38.68 -31.59 -29.64
CA ALA A 131 39.18 -32.29 -30.82
C ALA A 131 40.66 -31.91 -31.02
N SER A 132 41.53 -32.89 -30.83
CA SER A 132 42.94 -32.85 -31.16
C SER A 132 43.15 -32.84 -32.68
N ASN A 133 44.19 -32.10 -33.08
CA ASN A 133 44.89 -32.01 -34.36
C ASN A 133 44.80 -33.22 -35.29
#